data_AF-A0A7Y9SV45-F1
#
_entry.id   AF-A0A7Y9SV45-F1
#
_cell.length_a   1.000
_cell.length_b   1.000
_cell.length_c   1.000
_cell.angle_alpha   90.00
_cell.angle_beta   90.00
_cell.angle_gamma   90.00
#
_symmetry.space_group_name_H-M   'P 1'
#
loop_
_entity.id
_entity.type
_entity.pdbx_description
1 polymer ?
#
loop_
_entity_poly.entity_id
_entity_poly.type
_entity_poly.pdbx_seq_one_letter_code
_entity_poly.pdbx_strand_id
1 'polypeptide(L)' 'MAEDRLGPAAIALAGVMARVAGWRPDEFWAATPADVRAVLAGWLDSAAEPCFDGSALAAMMERFPDG' A
#
# COMPACT_ATOMS: atom_id res chain seq x y z
N MET A 1 23.13 5.12 -8.25
CA MET A 1 21.79 4.49 -8.40
C MET A 1 21.28 4.30 -6.97
N ALA A 2 20.54 5.26 -6.43
CA ALA A 2 19.96 5.11 -5.10
C ALA A 2 18.87 4.03 -5.23
N GLU A 3 19.12 2.88 -4.62
CA GLU A 3 18.20 1.77 -4.64
C GLU A 3 16.97 2.19 -3.85
N ASP A 4 15.83 2.30 -4.55
CA ASP A 4 14.53 2.76 -4.05
C ASP A 4 13.97 1.74 -3.05
N ARG A 5 14.62 1.64 -1.88
CA ARG A 5 14.23 0.72 -0.84
C ARG A 5 13.06 1.31 -0.09
N LEU A 6 12.01 0.51 0.04
CA LEU A 6 10.94 0.77 1.01
C LEU A 6 11.55 1.20 2.34
N GLY A 7 11.05 2.30 2.88
CA GLY A 7 11.46 2.77 4.20
C GLY A 7 11.24 1.67 5.27
N PRO A 8 11.95 1.70 6.40
CA PRO A 8 11.90 0.65 7.41
C PRO A 8 10.47 0.37 7.92
N ALA A 9 9.62 1.39 8.01
CA ALA A 9 8.21 1.24 8.35
C ALA A 9 7.42 0.46 7.28
N ALA A 10 7.68 0.72 6.00
CA ALA A 10 7.02 0.03 4.90
C ALA A 10 7.44 -1.45 4.81
N ILE A 11 8.71 -1.77 5.12
CA ILE A 11 9.18 -3.15 5.25
C ILE A 11 8.50 -3.87 6.41
N ALA A 12 8.37 -3.22 7.57
CA ALA A 12 7.69 -3.80 8.72
C ALA A 12 6.20 -4.10 8.42
N LEU A 13 5.51 -3.15 7.77
CA LEU A 13 4.11 -3.32 7.37
C LEU A 13 3.95 -4.44 6.32
N ALA A 14 4.84 -4.53 5.33
CA ALA A 14 4.85 -5.62 4.35
C ALA A 14 4.99 -6.99 5.03
N GLY A 15 5.88 -7.11 6.01
CA GLY A 15 6.06 -8.35 6.79
C GLY A 15 4.82 -8.73 7.61
N VAL A 16 4.16 -7.75 8.24
CA VAL A 16 2.90 -7.98 8.97
C VAL A 16 1.81 -8.43 8.00
N MET A 17 1.67 -7.76 6.86
CA MET A 17 0.68 -8.11 5.85
C MET A 17 0.86 -9.55 5.36
N ALA A 18 2.07 -9.94 4.95
CA ALA A 18 2.36 -11.29 4.50
C ALA A 18 2.02 -12.34 5.57
N ARG A 19 2.34 -12.04 6.84
CA ARG A 19 2.06 -12.95 7.96
C ARG A 19 0.56 -13.14 8.20
N VAL A 20 -0.23 -12.08 8.18
CA VAL A 20 -1.67 -12.17 8.44
C VAL A 20 -2.42 -12.76 7.22
N ALA A 21 -1.96 -12.48 6.00
CA ALA A 21 -2.49 -13.09 4.79
C ALA A 21 -2.07 -14.58 4.65
N GLY A 22 -1.11 -15.05 5.45
CA GLY A 22 -0.59 -16.42 5.38
C GLY A 22 0.29 -16.69 4.17
N TRP A 23 0.76 -15.63 3.49
CA TRP A 23 1.56 -15.74 2.28
C TRP A 23 2.99 -16.18 2.58
N ARG A 24 3.48 -17.10 1.76
CA ARG A 24 4.91 -17.38 1.68
C ARG A 24 5.64 -16.20 1.01
N PRO A 25 6.97 -16.07 1.21
CA PRO A 25 7.74 -15.00 0.57
C PRO A 25 7.54 -14.92 -0.94
N ASP A 26 7.56 -16.06 -1.64
CA ASP A 26 7.35 -16.11 -3.10
C ASP A 26 5.95 -15.63 -3.50
N GLU A 27 4.92 -15.98 -2.73
CA GLU A 27 3.54 -15.54 -2.98
C GLU A 27 3.39 -14.03 -2.75
N PHE A 28 4.01 -13.50 -1.70
CA PHE A 28 4.00 -12.05 -1.43
C PHE A 28 4.70 -11.26 -2.53
N TRP A 29 5.85 -11.73 -3.02
CA TRP A 29 6.59 -11.03 -4.09
C TRP A 29 5.93 -11.18 -5.47
N ALA A 30 5.16 -12.24 -5.70
CA ALA A 30 4.37 -12.42 -6.92
C ALA A 30 3.02 -11.70 -6.89
N ALA A 31 2.52 -11.34 -5.70
CA ALA A 31 1.23 -10.68 -5.54
C ALA A 31 1.20 -9.31 -6.23
N THR A 32 0.14 -9.04 -6.98
CA THR A 32 -0.04 -7.74 -7.62
C THR A 32 -0.64 -6.72 -6.64
N PRO A 33 -0.49 -5.41 -6.89
CA PRO A 33 -1.19 -4.40 -6.09
C PRO A 33 -2.72 -4.60 -6.04
N ALA A 34 -3.31 -5.24 -7.04
CA ALA A 34 -4.74 -5.56 -7.04
C ALA A 34 -5.09 -6.67 -6.04
N ASP A 35 -4.24 -7.69 -5.92
CA ASP A 35 -4.40 -8.77 -4.93
C ASP A 35 -4.24 -8.23 -3.51
N VAL A 36 -3.23 -7.38 -3.29
CA VAL A 36 -3.01 -6.69 -2.01
C VAL A 36 -4.24 -5.90 -1.59
N ARG A 37 -4.82 -5.13 -2.51
CA ARG A 37 -6.03 -4.35 -2.25
C ARG A 37 -7.25 -5.24 -1.95
N ALA A 38 -7.39 -6.37 -2.64
CA ALA A 38 -8.48 -7.32 -2.37
C ALA A 38 -8.37 -7.93 -0.97
N VAL A 39 -7.17 -8.30 -0.52
CA VAL A 39 -6.94 -8.82 0.84
C VAL A 39 -7.23 -7.75 1.89
N LEU A 40 -6.74 -6.52 1.70
CA LEU A 40 -6.95 -5.42 2.65
C LEU A 40 -8.41 -4.94 2.70
N ALA A 41 -9.17 -5.08 1.61
CA ALA A 41 -10.58 -4.72 1.56
C ALA A 41 -11.42 -5.47 2.60
N GLY A 42 -11.03 -6.69 2.98
CA GLY A 42 -11.72 -7.46 4.02
C GLY A 42 -11.52 -6.91 5.44
N TRP A 43 -10.55 -6.02 5.67
CA TRP A 43 -10.28 -5.41 6.97
C TRP A 43 -10.69 -3.95 7.06
N LEU A 44 -11.02 -3.33 5.91
CA LEU A 44 -11.55 -1.99 5.88
C LEU A 44 -13.02 -2.03 6.31
N ASP A 45 -13.37 -1.20 7.28
CA ASP A 45 -14.78 -0.93 7.56
C ASP A 45 -15.37 -0.21 6.34
N SER A 46 -16.42 -0.78 5.74
CA SER A 46 -17.09 -0.17 4.58
C SER A 46 -17.74 1.18 4.92
N ALA A 47 -17.91 1.50 6.20
CA ALA A 47 -18.41 2.78 6.67
C ALA A 47 -17.32 3.82 6.97
N ALA A 48 -16.03 3.46 6.89
CA ALA A 48 -14.94 4.41 7.10
C ALA A 48 -14.77 5.28 5.84
N GLU A 49 -15.08 6.57 5.95
CA GLU A 49 -14.72 7.52 4.88
C GLU A 49 -13.19 7.50 4.70
N PRO A 50 -12.69 7.40 3.45
CA PRO A 50 -11.27 7.44 3.20
C PRO A 50 -10.74 8.81 3.63
N CYS A 51 -9.86 8.82 4.63
CA CYS A 51 -9.19 10.04 5.12
C CYS A 51 -8.35 10.72 4.03
N PHE A 52 -7.95 9.96 3.01
CA PHE A 52 -7.17 10.44 1.87
C PHE A 52 -7.41 9.53 0.66
N ASP A 53 -7.57 10.11 -0.53
CA ASP A 53 -7.83 9.36 -1.76
C ASP A 53 -6.93 9.80 -2.93
N GLY A 54 -7.03 9.08 -4.05
CA GLY A 54 -6.23 9.35 -5.24
C GLY A 54 -6.54 10.71 -5.88
N SER A 55 -7.77 11.21 -5.77
CA SER A 55 -8.13 12.54 -6.27
C SER A 55 -7.53 13.66 -5.43
N ALA A 56 -7.49 13.50 -4.10
CA ALA A 56 -6.83 14.42 -3.18
C ALA A 56 -5.32 14.45 -3.46
N LEU A 57 -4.70 13.30 -3.73
CA LEU A 57 -3.30 13.23 -4.14
C LEU A 57 -3.06 13.91 -5.48
N ALA A 58 -3.90 13.65 -6.49
CA ALA A 58 -3.80 14.28 -7.81
C ALA A 58 -3.92 15.81 -7.73
N ALA A 59 -4.89 16.31 -6.95
CA ALA A 59 -5.05 17.73 -6.68
C ALA A 59 -3.84 18.33 -5.95
N MET A 60 -3.20 17.57 -5.06
CA MET A 60 -1.98 17.99 -4.37
C MET A 60 -0.78 18.08 -5.33
N MET A 61 -0.60 17.07 -6.20
CA MET A 61 0.47 17.05 -7.21
C MET A 61 0.32 18.18 -8.22
N GLU A 62 -0.91 18.51 -8.64
CA GLU A 62 -1.18 19.64 -9.54
C GLU A 62 -0.89 20.99 -8.88
N ARG A 63 -1.15 21.09 -7.57
CA ARG A 63 -0.93 22.30 -6.78
C ARG A 63 0.54 22.52 -6.39
N PHE A 64 1.34 21.46 -6.37
CA PHE A 64 2.77 21.48 -6.05
C PHE A 64 3.56 20.65 -7.08
N PRO A 65 3.70 21.14 -8.32
CA PRO A 65 4.32 20.39 -9.42
C PRO A 65 5.85 20.22 -9.27
N ASP A 66 6.48 21.04 -8.44
CA ASP A 66 7.93 21.04 -8.18
C ASP A 66 8.20 20.37 -6.82
N GLY A 67 8.21 19.03 -6.81
CA GLY A 67 8.57 18.23 -5.62
C GLY A 67 10.03 18.30 -5.23
#